data_AF-A0A246RU26-F1
#
_entry.id   AF-A0A246RU26-F1
#
_cell.length_a   1.000
_cell.length_b   1.000
_cell.length_c   1.000
_cell.angle_alpha   90.00
_cell.angle_beta   90.00
_cell.angle_gamma   90.00
#
_symmetry.space_group_name_H-M   'P 1'
#
loop_
_entity.id
_entity.type
_entity.pdbx_description
1 polymer ?
#
loop_
_entity_poly.entity_id
_entity_poly.type
_entity_poly.pdbx_seq_one_letter_code
_entity_poly.pdbx_strand_id
1 'polypeptide(L)'
;MRREFARAIDLLRRLSIRNVIMARTSIDRPVPRLDQPRSSPMKRSFVVLVTAALFAVTAFLLPSTSASAGPGSGSAVSGIGIQAGCYGDYCSGKDPEAMGCSADAYTVTSAWTGSYTVELRWSPSCKTNWARIGAGYGGSLWVVQTTGYKQSSSGSNGSFRWTAMIYSPSLLCRGEAGSTYTSWA
;
A
#
# COMPACT_ATOMS: atom_id res chain seq x y z
N MET A 1 1.43 -62.54 34.15
CA MET A 1 0.69 -61.63 33.24
C MET A 1 0.46 -60.21 33.80
N ARG A 2 -0.22 -59.99 34.95
CA ARG A 2 -0.54 -58.61 35.41
C ARG A 2 0.67 -57.71 35.75
N ARG A 3 1.79 -58.29 36.19
CA ARG A 3 3.00 -57.52 36.57
C ARG A 3 3.80 -57.01 35.36
N GLU A 4 3.69 -57.65 34.21
CA GLU A 4 4.42 -57.25 32.99
C GLU A 4 3.72 -56.10 32.27
N PHE A 5 2.39 -56.07 32.28
CA PHE A 5 1.61 -54.94 31.76
C PHE A 5 1.89 -53.64 32.50
N ALA A 6 2.06 -53.68 33.82
CA ALA A 6 2.40 -52.49 34.61
C ALA A 6 3.79 -51.93 34.26
N ARG A 7 4.76 -52.80 33.94
CA ARG A 7 6.10 -52.38 33.50
C ARG A 7 6.08 -51.78 32.09
N ALA A 8 5.27 -52.32 31.18
CA ALA A 8 5.12 -51.78 29.83
C ALA A 8 4.51 -50.36 29.84
N ILE A 9 3.52 -50.11 30.70
CA ILE A 9 2.89 -48.79 30.83
C ILE A 9 3.85 -47.75 31.44
N ASP A 10 4.66 -48.13 32.43
CA ASP A 10 5.67 -47.22 33.03
C ASP A 10 6.76 -46.84 32.01
N LEU A 11 7.19 -47.79 31.19
CA LEU A 11 8.18 -47.53 30.13
C LEU A 11 7.63 -46.60 29.03
N LEU A 12 6.37 -46.78 28.62
CA LEU A 12 5.73 -45.91 27.63
C LEU A 12 5.54 -44.47 28.16
N ARG A 13 5.19 -44.30 29.44
CA ARG A 13 5.13 -42.97 30.07
C ARG A 13 6.49 -42.29 30.12
N ARG A 14 7.56 -43.03 30.46
CA ARG A 14 8.94 -42.49 30.50
C ARG A 14 9.45 -42.06 29.13
N LEU A 15 9.08 -42.76 28.06
CA LEU A 15 9.47 -42.41 26.68
C LEU A 15 8.77 -41.13 26.19
N SER A 16 7.48 -40.95 26.52
CA SER A 16 6.73 -39.74 26.18
C SER A 16 7.31 -38.48 26.85
N ILE A 17 7.70 -38.57 28.13
CA ILE A 17 8.28 -37.45 28.88
C ILE A 17 9.64 -37.01 28.31
N ARG A 18 10.48 -37.96 27.86
CA ARG A 18 11.79 -37.63 27.26
C ARG A 18 11.65 -36.85 25.94
N ASN A 19 10.66 -37.15 25.11
CA ASN A 19 10.45 -36.44 23.84
C ASN A 19 9.98 -34.98 24.04
N VAL A 20 9.18 -34.71 25.07
CA VAL A 20 8.74 -33.33 25.40
C VAL A 20 9.89 -32.46 25.91
N ILE A 21 10.84 -33.04 26.66
CA ILE A 21 11.99 -32.30 27.21
C ILE A 21 12.98 -31.91 26.11
N MET A 22 13.21 -32.77 25.11
CA MET A 22 14.14 -32.47 24.00
C MET A 22 13.62 -31.41 23.02
N ALA A 23 12.30 -31.21 22.92
CA ALA A 23 11.72 -30.17 22.06
C ALA A 23 11.79 -28.75 22.68
N ARG A 24 12.00 -28.65 24.00
CA ARG A 24 11.94 -27.36 24.74
C ARG A 24 13.23 -26.56 24.70
N THR A 25 14.37 -27.20 24.47
CA THR A 25 15.70 -26.55 24.51
C THR A 25 16.01 -25.65 23.31
N SER A 26 15.15 -25.62 22.28
CA SER A 26 15.37 -24.78 21.09
C SER A 26 14.76 -23.36 21.22
N ILE A 27 13.87 -23.13 22.20
CA ILE A 27 13.09 -21.88 22.31
C ILE A 27 13.85 -20.78 23.08
N ASP A 28 14.82 -21.15 23.93
CA ASP A 28 15.59 -20.20 24.76
C ASP A 28 16.86 -19.65 24.10
N ARG A 29 16.91 -19.55 22.76
CA ARG A 29 17.99 -18.77 22.14
C ARG A 29 17.74 -17.29 22.41
N PRO A 30 18.63 -16.58 23.13
CA PRO A 30 18.49 -15.14 23.31
C PRO A 30 18.50 -14.50 21.92
N VAL A 31 17.42 -13.78 21.59
CA VAL A 31 17.34 -12.99 20.36
C VAL A 31 18.48 -11.98 20.41
N PRO A 32 19.41 -11.97 19.43
CA PRO A 32 20.40 -10.91 19.35
C PRO A 32 19.65 -9.59 19.23
N ARG A 33 19.80 -8.74 20.24
CA ARG A 33 19.23 -7.40 20.26
C ARG A 33 19.93 -6.64 19.12
N LEU A 34 19.25 -6.52 17.98
CA LEU A 34 19.68 -5.60 16.94
C LEU A 34 19.72 -4.22 17.60
N ASP A 35 20.92 -3.65 17.71
CA ASP A 35 21.12 -2.29 18.18
C ASP A 35 20.26 -1.38 17.32
N GLN A 36 19.17 -0.88 17.91
CA GLN A 36 18.28 0.03 17.24
C GLN A 36 19.08 1.31 16.97
N PRO A 37 19.16 1.79 15.73
CA PRO A 37 19.92 3.00 15.40
C PRO A 37 19.40 4.13 16.28
N ARG A 38 20.29 4.66 17.12
CA ARG A 38 20.08 5.80 18.01
C ARG A 38 19.52 6.94 17.16
N SER A 39 18.20 7.12 17.20
CA SER A 39 17.53 8.24 16.55
C SER A 39 18.04 9.50 17.19
N SER A 40 18.95 10.17 16.49
CA SER A 40 19.41 11.50 16.85
C SER A 40 18.20 12.44 16.87
N PRO A 41 18.07 13.31 17.88
CA PRO A 41 17.04 14.34 17.85
C PRO A 41 17.41 15.30 16.72
N MET A 42 16.77 15.10 15.57
CA MET A 42 16.87 15.99 14.43
C MET A 42 16.29 17.32 14.87
N LYS A 43 17.18 18.26 15.23
CA LYS A 43 16.83 19.65 15.56
C LYS A 43 16.12 20.21 14.33
N ARG A 44 14.80 20.26 14.40
CA ARG A 44 13.95 20.93 13.42
C ARG A 44 14.23 22.42 13.54
N SER A 45 15.25 22.90 12.84
CA SER A 45 15.47 24.33 12.62
C SER A 45 14.27 24.85 11.84
N PHE A 46 13.31 25.41 12.57
CA PHE A 46 12.24 26.23 12.02
C PHE A 46 12.86 27.50 11.45
N VAL A 47 13.08 27.53 10.14
CA VAL A 47 13.41 28.76 9.42
C VAL A 47 12.07 29.35 8.95
N VAL A 48 11.52 30.25 9.76
CA VAL A 48 10.33 31.04 9.42
C VAL A 48 10.78 32.18 8.51
N LEU A 49 10.62 32.01 7.19
CA LEU A 49 10.78 33.11 6.22
C LEU A 49 9.46 33.89 6.16
N VAL A 50 9.42 35.00 6.89
CA VAL A 50 8.41 36.05 6.71
C VAL A 50 8.83 36.87 5.50
N THR A 51 8.20 36.65 4.35
CA THR A 51 8.27 37.58 3.23
C THR A 51 6.91 38.22 3.02
N ALA A 52 6.74 39.39 3.62
CA ALA A 52 5.67 40.31 3.29
C ALA A 52 5.92 40.87 1.88
N ALA A 53 5.00 40.60 0.95
CA ALA A 53 4.93 41.34 -0.31
C ALA A 53 3.48 41.77 -0.51
N LEU A 54 3.22 43.02 -0.12
CA LEU A 54 2.07 43.80 -0.57
C LEU A 54 2.08 43.80 -2.10
N PHE A 55 1.04 43.25 -2.73
CA PHE A 55 0.67 43.67 -4.07
C PHE A 55 -0.72 44.28 -4.04
N ALA A 56 -0.74 45.52 -4.53
CA ALA A 56 -1.81 46.47 -4.43
C ALA A 56 -3.03 46.07 -5.23
N VAL A 57 -4.18 46.48 -4.69
CA VAL A 57 -5.51 46.47 -5.29
C VAL A 57 -5.51 47.27 -6.59
N THR A 58 -5.93 46.65 -7.69
CA THR A 58 -6.53 47.38 -8.82
C THR A 58 -7.84 46.70 -9.20
N ALA A 59 -8.93 47.26 -8.67
CA ALA A 59 -10.27 47.00 -9.13
C ALA A 59 -10.44 47.53 -10.56
N PHE A 60 -10.88 46.68 -11.49
CA PHE A 60 -11.46 47.11 -12.75
C PHE A 60 -12.82 46.43 -12.90
N LEU A 61 -13.87 47.21 -12.66
CA LEU A 61 -15.26 46.87 -12.92
C LEU A 61 -15.58 47.21 -14.38
N LEU A 62 -15.91 46.22 -15.21
CA LEU A 62 -16.83 46.38 -16.34
C LEU A 62 -17.68 45.11 -16.52
N PRO A 63 -19.02 45.24 -16.66
CA PRO A 63 -19.89 44.14 -17.02
C PRO A 63 -19.96 44.00 -18.55
N SER A 64 -19.80 42.79 -19.06
CA SER A 64 -20.15 42.44 -20.45
C SER A 64 -20.85 41.10 -20.45
N THR A 65 -22.17 41.17 -20.45
CA THR A 65 -23.05 40.05 -20.76
C THR A 65 -22.97 39.78 -22.25
N SER A 66 -22.50 38.60 -22.63
CA SER A 66 -22.72 38.05 -23.96
C SER A 66 -23.04 36.57 -23.77
N ALA A 67 -24.34 36.29 -23.76
CA ALA A 67 -24.86 34.94 -23.84
C ALA A 67 -24.58 34.42 -25.26
N SER A 68 -23.54 33.59 -25.40
CA SER A 68 -23.39 32.73 -26.58
C SER A 68 -24.01 31.38 -26.24
N ALA A 69 -25.15 31.09 -26.86
CA ALA A 69 -25.75 29.77 -26.90
C ALA A 69 -24.67 28.73 -27.25
N GLY A 70 -24.38 27.84 -26.32
CA GLY A 70 -23.41 26.78 -26.52
C GLY A 70 -23.90 25.82 -27.61
N PRO A 71 -23.09 25.48 -28.62
CA PRO A 71 -23.28 24.22 -29.32
C PRO A 71 -23.21 23.14 -28.24
N GLY A 72 -24.23 22.29 -28.16
CA GLY A 72 -24.19 21.12 -27.31
C GLY A 72 -22.92 20.32 -27.63
N SER A 73 -21.96 20.37 -26.72
CA SER A 73 -20.84 19.43 -26.71
C SER A 73 -21.45 18.07 -26.40
N GLY A 74 -21.95 17.40 -27.44
CA GLY A 74 -21.96 15.95 -27.45
C GLY A 74 -20.52 15.53 -27.19
N SER A 75 -20.27 14.97 -26.01
CA SER A 75 -19.04 14.24 -25.74
C SER A 75 -19.02 13.03 -26.64
N ALA A 76 -18.64 13.23 -27.90
CA ALA A 76 -18.29 12.17 -28.81
C ALA A 76 -17.06 11.47 -28.24
N VAL A 77 -17.20 10.16 -28.09
CA VAL A 77 -16.22 9.22 -27.56
C VAL A 77 -14.86 9.42 -28.22
N SER A 78 -13.79 9.28 -27.45
CA SER A 78 -12.48 8.97 -27.99
C SER A 78 -11.80 8.04 -27.02
N GLY A 79 -11.83 6.75 -27.36
CA GLY A 79 -10.81 5.79 -26.94
C GLY A 79 -9.49 6.18 -27.58
N ILE A 80 -8.95 7.34 -27.21
CA ILE A 80 -7.53 7.61 -27.27
C ILE A 80 -7.03 6.89 -26.04
N GLY A 81 -6.41 5.73 -26.21
CA GLY A 81 -5.68 5.10 -25.11
C GLY A 81 -4.74 6.16 -24.55
N ILE A 82 -5.01 6.65 -23.33
CA ILE A 82 -4.12 7.57 -22.63
C ILE A 82 -2.81 6.80 -22.51
N GLN A 83 -1.84 7.16 -23.34
CA GLN A 83 -0.51 6.58 -23.23
C GLN A 83 0.01 6.90 -21.83
N ALA A 84 0.56 5.89 -21.18
CA ALA A 84 1.12 6.06 -19.85
C ALA A 84 2.16 7.20 -19.85
N GLY A 85 2.01 8.16 -18.93
CA GLY A 85 2.92 9.30 -18.78
C GLY A 85 4.27 8.93 -18.16
N CYS A 86 4.49 7.65 -17.83
CA CYS A 86 5.73 7.12 -17.30
C CYS A 86 5.84 5.62 -17.63
N TYR A 87 7.03 5.05 -17.45
CA TYR A 87 7.27 3.61 -17.57
C TYR A 87 8.30 3.16 -16.52
N GLY A 88 8.10 1.95 -16.00
CA GLY A 88 9.06 1.29 -15.14
C GLY A 88 9.27 2.03 -13.82
N ASP A 89 10.52 2.10 -13.37
CA ASP A 89 10.85 2.76 -12.09
C ASP A 89 10.55 4.26 -12.08
N TYR A 90 10.52 4.92 -13.24
CA TYR A 90 10.12 6.33 -13.34
C TYR A 90 8.64 6.59 -12.98
N CYS A 91 7.83 5.53 -12.82
CA CYS A 91 6.49 5.61 -12.29
C CYS A 91 6.42 5.47 -10.77
N SER A 92 7.47 4.96 -10.10
CA SER A 92 7.49 4.79 -8.66
C SER A 92 7.20 6.13 -7.96
N GLY A 93 6.29 6.12 -6.98
CA GLY A 93 5.87 7.31 -6.24
C GLY A 93 4.87 8.23 -6.97
N LYS A 94 4.49 7.94 -8.21
CA LYS A 94 3.49 8.72 -8.96
C LYS A 94 2.09 8.14 -8.82
N ASP A 95 1.10 8.98 -9.10
CA ASP A 95 -0.31 8.61 -9.09
C ASP A 95 -0.68 7.77 -10.34
N PRO A 96 -1.31 6.59 -10.17
CA PRO A 96 -1.62 5.70 -11.29
C PRO A 96 -2.70 6.23 -12.25
N GLU A 97 -3.66 7.01 -11.76
CA GLU A 97 -4.71 7.60 -12.61
C GLU A 97 -4.12 8.77 -13.42
N ALA A 98 -3.39 9.66 -12.76
CA ALA A 98 -2.78 10.83 -13.40
C ALA A 98 -1.74 10.44 -14.46
N MET A 99 -1.05 9.31 -14.26
CA MET A 99 -0.11 8.76 -15.24
C MET A 99 -0.79 7.88 -16.30
N GLY A 100 -2.09 7.61 -16.21
CA GLY A 100 -2.80 6.71 -17.14
C GLY A 100 -2.53 5.22 -16.93
N CYS A 101 -1.73 4.83 -15.93
CA CYS A 101 -1.40 3.44 -15.63
C CYS A 101 -2.62 2.61 -15.17
N SER A 102 -3.65 3.26 -14.65
CA SER A 102 -4.89 2.57 -14.27
C SER A 102 -5.68 2.00 -15.45
N ALA A 103 -5.43 2.47 -16.68
CA ALA A 103 -6.26 2.18 -17.85
C ALA A 103 -6.28 0.69 -18.24
N ASP A 104 -5.13 0.01 -18.14
CA ASP A 104 -4.98 -1.42 -18.46
C ASP A 104 -4.78 -2.29 -17.22
N ALA A 105 -4.90 -1.70 -16.02
CA ALA A 105 -4.56 -2.40 -14.81
C ALA A 105 -5.65 -3.35 -14.35
N TYR A 106 -5.25 -4.49 -13.78
CA TYR A 106 -6.11 -5.50 -13.19
C TYR A 106 -5.73 -5.80 -11.74
N THR A 107 -6.64 -6.44 -11.02
CA THR A 107 -6.41 -6.86 -9.62
C THR A 107 -5.67 -8.20 -9.62
N VAL A 108 -4.50 -8.25 -8.97
CA VAL A 108 -3.65 -9.45 -8.86
C VAL A 108 -4.09 -10.31 -7.68
N THR A 109 -4.40 -9.67 -6.56
CA THR A 109 -4.87 -10.32 -5.33
C THR A 109 -5.67 -9.31 -4.51
N SER A 110 -6.47 -9.80 -3.57
CA SER A 110 -7.32 -8.97 -2.72
C SER A 110 -7.47 -9.56 -1.32
N ALA A 111 -7.86 -8.72 -0.35
CA ALA A 111 -8.19 -9.15 1.00
C ALA A 111 -9.37 -8.34 1.56
N TRP A 112 -10.19 -8.99 2.38
CA TRP A 112 -11.36 -8.38 3.03
C TRP A 112 -10.99 -7.87 4.42
N THR A 113 -11.28 -6.59 4.69
CA THR A 113 -11.02 -5.96 6.00
C THR A 113 -12.15 -6.17 7.02
N GLY A 114 -13.24 -6.81 6.61
CA GLY A 114 -14.49 -6.87 7.38
C GLY A 114 -15.57 -5.93 6.84
N SER A 115 -15.19 -4.86 6.12
CA SER A 115 -16.14 -3.91 5.53
C SER A 115 -15.73 -3.37 4.15
N TYR A 116 -14.45 -3.51 3.79
CA TYR A 116 -13.91 -3.07 2.51
C TYR A 116 -12.95 -4.11 1.95
N THR A 117 -12.84 -4.17 0.63
CA THR A 117 -11.85 -5.01 -0.05
C THR A 117 -10.63 -4.15 -0.40
N VAL A 118 -9.45 -4.53 0.09
CA VAL A 118 -8.18 -4.02 -0.43
C VAL A 118 -7.75 -4.88 -1.61
N GLU A 119 -7.38 -4.25 -2.70
CA GLU A 119 -6.93 -4.86 -3.95
C GLU A 119 -5.49 -4.46 -4.24
N LEU A 120 -4.65 -5.41 -4.61
CA LEU A 120 -3.36 -5.12 -5.25
C LEU A 120 -3.60 -5.01 -6.76
N ARG A 121 -3.39 -3.81 -7.29
CA ARG A 121 -3.54 -3.46 -8.70
C ARG A 121 -2.19 -3.56 -9.40
N TRP A 122 -2.19 -3.98 -10.67
CA TRP A 122 -1.01 -4.07 -11.52
C TRP A 122 -1.32 -3.54 -12.92
N SER A 123 -0.42 -2.72 -13.47
CA SER A 123 -0.46 -2.24 -14.85
C SER A 123 0.62 -2.92 -15.72
N PRO A 124 0.24 -3.73 -16.73
CA PRO A 124 1.18 -4.29 -17.68
C PRO A 124 1.95 -3.24 -18.49
N SER A 125 1.30 -2.12 -18.84
CA SER A 125 1.89 -1.03 -19.61
C SER A 125 2.93 -0.24 -18.82
N CYS A 126 2.65 0.10 -17.55
CA CYS A 126 3.57 0.88 -16.71
C CYS A 126 4.59 0.04 -15.95
N LYS A 127 4.35 -1.27 -15.82
CA LYS A 127 5.10 -2.20 -14.98
C LYS A 127 5.09 -1.86 -13.47
N THR A 128 3.97 -1.32 -12.99
CA THR A 128 3.82 -0.86 -11.60
C THR A 128 2.63 -1.46 -10.87
N ASN A 129 2.73 -1.46 -9.54
CA ASN A 129 1.74 -1.98 -8.61
C ASN A 129 1.28 -0.89 -7.65
N TRP A 130 0.04 -0.96 -7.18
CA TRP A 130 -0.47 -0.10 -6.11
C TRP A 130 -1.62 -0.77 -5.38
N ALA A 131 -1.92 -0.33 -4.17
CA ALA A 131 -3.10 -0.80 -3.44
C ALA A 131 -4.29 0.10 -3.74
N ARG A 132 -5.49 -0.47 -3.87
CA ARG A 132 -6.77 0.24 -4.05
C ARG A 132 -7.80 -0.30 -3.06
N ILE A 133 -8.64 0.57 -2.51
CA ILE A 133 -9.72 0.22 -1.59
C ILE A 133 -10.87 1.21 -1.75
N GLY A 134 -12.10 0.84 -1.35
CA GLY A 134 -13.24 1.76 -1.40
C GLY A 134 -12.97 3.06 -0.64
N ALA A 135 -13.41 4.20 -1.20
CA ALA A 135 -13.07 5.54 -0.69
C ALA A 135 -13.58 5.82 0.74
N GLY A 136 -14.64 5.13 1.18
CA GLY A 136 -15.16 5.22 2.55
C GLY A 136 -14.27 4.58 3.62
N TYR A 137 -13.24 3.83 3.23
CA TYR A 137 -12.28 3.30 4.19
C TYR A 137 -11.47 4.45 4.81
N GLY A 138 -11.47 4.56 6.14
CA GLY A 138 -10.78 5.61 6.89
C GLY A 138 -9.42 5.22 7.50
N GLY A 139 -8.99 3.96 7.36
CA GLY A 139 -7.73 3.46 7.94
C GLY A 139 -6.49 3.83 7.13
N SER A 140 -5.33 3.24 7.45
CA SER A 140 -4.10 3.39 6.65
C SER A 140 -4.10 2.47 5.43
N LEU A 141 -3.54 2.91 4.29
CA LEU A 141 -3.40 2.08 3.08
C LEU A 141 -1.98 2.23 2.53
N TRP A 142 -1.37 1.09 2.29
CA TRP A 142 0.00 0.97 1.78
C TRP A 142 0.06 -0.08 0.68
N VAL A 143 1.00 0.11 -0.24
CA VAL A 143 1.54 -0.96 -1.07
C VAL A 143 2.98 -1.19 -0.61
N VAL A 144 3.36 -2.47 -0.51
CA VAL A 144 4.63 -2.88 0.07
C VAL A 144 5.30 -3.87 -0.85
N GLN A 145 6.56 -3.60 -1.20
CA GLN A 145 7.42 -4.53 -1.91
C GLN A 145 8.18 -5.43 -0.94
N THR A 146 8.61 -6.61 -1.38
CA THR A 146 9.45 -7.55 -0.59
C THR A 146 10.79 -6.94 -0.13
N THR A 147 11.28 -5.92 -0.83
CA THR A 147 12.47 -5.13 -0.46
C THR A 147 12.25 -4.24 0.78
N GLY A 148 11.00 -4.08 1.21
CA GLY A 148 10.60 -3.13 2.26
C GLY A 148 10.26 -1.73 1.73
N TYR A 149 10.42 -1.46 0.43
CA TYR A 149 9.95 -0.21 -0.16
C TYR A 149 8.42 -0.12 -0.08
N LYS A 150 7.91 1.02 0.40
CA LYS A 150 6.48 1.25 0.64
C LYS A 150 6.01 2.56 0.04
N GLN A 151 4.78 2.58 -0.44
CA GLN A 151 4.09 3.78 -0.89
C GLN A 151 2.73 3.88 -0.21
N SER A 152 2.32 5.10 0.12
CA SER A 152 1.07 5.40 0.82
C SER A 152 0.01 5.98 -0.12
N SER A 153 -1.15 6.31 0.44
CA SER A 153 -2.29 6.86 -0.30
C SER A 153 -1.88 8.12 -1.10
N SER A 154 -2.21 8.17 -2.39
CA SER A 154 -1.84 9.24 -3.32
C SER A 154 -3.04 9.91 -4.00
N GLY A 155 -4.20 9.24 -4.05
CA GLY A 155 -5.37 9.75 -4.75
C GLY A 155 -6.66 9.02 -4.41
N SER A 156 -7.76 9.60 -4.88
CA SER A 156 -9.11 9.03 -4.79
C SER A 156 -10.03 9.61 -5.86
N ASN A 157 -11.11 8.89 -6.22
CA ASN A 157 -12.14 9.37 -7.16
C ASN A 157 -13.55 9.33 -6.56
N GLY A 158 -13.68 9.32 -5.23
CA GLY A 158 -14.97 9.19 -4.54
C GLY A 158 -15.54 7.77 -4.48
N SER A 159 -15.18 6.88 -5.41
CA SER A 159 -15.49 5.45 -5.32
C SER A 159 -14.37 4.65 -4.67
N PHE A 160 -13.12 4.96 -5.04
CA PHE A 160 -11.93 4.32 -4.53
C PHE A 160 -10.91 5.35 -4.05
N ARG A 161 -10.05 4.92 -3.14
CA ARG A 161 -8.76 5.53 -2.84
C ARG A 161 -7.64 4.54 -3.16
N TRP A 162 -6.45 5.05 -3.46
CA TRP A 162 -5.32 4.22 -3.84
C TRP A 162 -3.99 4.82 -3.40
N THR A 163 -2.95 3.99 -3.44
CA THR A 163 -1.57 4.40 -3.17
C THR A 163 -0.86 4.94 -4.40
N ALA A 164 0.25 5.63 -4.18
CA ALA A 164 1.23 5.83 -5.24
C ALA A 164 1.78 4.47 -5.72
N MET A 165 2.30 4.48 -6.94
CA MET A 165 2.81 3.29 -7.62
C MET A 165 4.17 2.82 -7.08
N ILE A 166 4.42 1.52 -7.14
CA ILE A 166 5.74 0.89 -6.99
C ILE A 166 6.07 0.11 -8.25
N TYR A 167 7.23 0.36 -8.84
CA TYR A 167 7.79 -0.51 -9.86
C TYR A 167 8.19 -1.86 -9.28
N SER A 168 7.55 -2.92 -9.77
CA SER A 168 7.84 -4.30 -9.38
C SER A 168 7.34 -5.23 -10.50
N PRO A 169 8.13 -5.42 -11.57
CA PRO A 169 7.70 -6.17 -12.74
C PRO A 169 7.47 -7.66 -12.49
N SER A 170 8.07 -8.19 -11.42
CA SER A 170 7.90 -9.57 -10.97
C SER A 170 6.77 -9.72 -9.94
N LEU A 171 5.88 -8.73 -9.80
CA LEU A 171 4.72 -8.74 -8.90
C LEU A 171 5.04 -8.98 -7.41
N LEU A 172 6.25 -8.65 -6.96
CA LEU A 172 6.69 -8.86 -5.57
C LEU A 172 6.14 -7.81 -4.59
N CYS A 173 4.84 -7.55 -4.66
CA CYS A 173 4.13 -6.55 -3.86
C CYS A 173 2.93 -7.16 -3.14
N ARG A 174 2.46 -6.46 -2.10
CA ARG A 174 1.16 -6.68 -1.45
C ARG A 174 0.50 -5.35 -1.08
N GLY A 175 -0.82 -5.35 -1.00
CA GLY A 175 -1.58 -4.25 -0.41
C GLY A 175 -1.78 -4.46 1.09
N GLU A 176 -1.68 -3.40 1.87
CA GLU A 176 -1.94 -3.39 3.32
C GLU A 176 -2.98 -2.31 3.64
N ALA A 177 -4.05 -2.69 4.33
CA ALA A 177 -5.10 -1.81 4.83
C ALA A 177 -5.27 -2.02 6.34
N GLY A 178 -4.70 -1.14 7.15
CA GLY A 178 -4.62 -1.33 8.61
C GLY A 178 -3.83 -2.60 8.96
N SER A 179 -4.47 -3.56 9.64
CA SER A 179 -3.89 -4.87 9.96
C SER A 179 -4.19 -5.94 8.91
N THR A 180 -5.02 -5.65 7.91
CA THR A 180 -5.35 -6.56 6.81
C THR A 180 -4.36 -6.40 5.67
N TYR A 181 -3.97 -7.50 5.04
CA TYR A 181 -3.05 -7.49 3.90
C TYR A 181 -3.49 -8.51 2.84
N THR A 182 -3.22 -8.19 1.58
CA THR A 182 -3.32 -9.18 0.50
C THR A 182 -2.21 -10.22 0.64
N SER A 183 -2.35 -11.36 -0.02
CA SER A 183 -1.21 -12.26 -0.23
C SER A 183 -0.08 -11.50 -0.96
N TRP A 184 1.13 -12.02 -0.86
CA TRP A 184 2.16 -11.67 -1.84
C TRP A 184 1.70 -12.19 -3.21
N ALA A 185 1.91 -11.39 -4.25
CA ALA A 185 1.72 -11.80 -5.63
C ALA A 185 2.98 -12.45 -6.22
#